data_AF-A0A7W1R3Z4-F1
#
_entry.id   AF-A0A7W1R3Z4-F1
#
_cell.length_a   1.000
_cell.length_b   1.000
_cell.length_c   1.000
_cell.angle_alpha   90.00
_cell.angle_beta   90.00
_cell.angle_gamma   90.00
#
_symmetry.space_group_name_H-M   'P 1'
#
loop_
_entity.id
_entity.type
_entity.pdbx_description
1 polymer ?
#
loop_
_entity_poly.entity_id
_entity_poly.type
_entity_poly.pdbx_seq_one_letter_code
_entity_poly.pdbx_strand_id
1 'polypeptide(L)' 'MNFRTDEPSERALAELTADGTTVSDAIRKALSDAVRLRRREQMRRESVEVACDPADLAESRQVRAEMDELRAW' A
#
# COMPACT_ATOMS: atom_id res chain seq x y z
N MET A 1 3.64 -28.15 -3.57
CA MET A 1 2.66 -27.51 -2.67
C MET A 1 1.29 -27.93 -3.13
N ASN A 2 0.44 -28.51 -2.26
CA ASN A 2 -0.93 -28.86 -2.61
C ASN A 2 -1.85 -27.79 -2.00
N PHE A 3 -2.56 -27.04 -2.84
CA PHE A 3 -3.47 -25.98 -2.43
C PHE A 3 -4.89 -26.57 -2.42
N ARG A 4 -5.46 -26.76 -1.23
CA ARG A 4 -6.87 -27.13 -1.13
C ARG A 4 -7.69 -25.86 -1.35
N THR A 5 -8.44 -25.85 -2.44
CA THR A 5 -9.41 -24.82 -2.75
C THR A 5 -10.70 -25.09 -1.98
N ASP A 6 -11.24 -24.04 -1.37
CA ASP A 6 -12.64 -23.94 -0.98
C ASP A 6 -13.45 -23.31 -2.14
N GLU A 7 -14.77 -23.42 -2.08
CA GLU A 7 -15.68 -22.91 -3.14
C GLU A 7 -15.41 -21.45 -3.54
N PRO A 8 -15.12 -20.50 -2.61
CA PRO A 8 -14.66 -19.15 -2.95
C PRO A 8 -13.37 -19.12 -3.80
N SER A 9 -12.37 -19.93 -3.42
CA SER A 9 -11.11 -20.01 -4.16
C SER A 9 -11.30 -20.58 -5.56
N GLU A 10 -12.19 -21.56 -5.72
CA GLU A 10 -12.52 -22.14 -7.03
C GLU A 10 -13.19 -21.11 -7.94
N ARG A 11 -14.14 -20.33 -7.40
CA ARG A 11 -14.78 -19.24 -8.15
C ARG A 11 -13.78 -18.17 -8.57
N ALA A 12 -12.89 -17.76 -7.67
CA ALA A 12 -11.86 -16.77 -7.98
C ALA A 12 -10.90 -17.30 -9.04
N LEU A 13 -10.48 -18.56 -8.96
CA LEU A 13 -9.66 -19.19 -9.99
C LEU A 13 -10.38 -19.22 -11.34
N ALA A 14 -11.65 -19.63 -11.38
CA ALA A 14 -12.44 -19.66 -12.60
C ALA A 14 -12.53 -18.27 -13.25
N GLU A 15 -12.71 -17.21 -12.47
CA GLU A 15 -12.70 -15.83 -12.94
C GLU A 15 -11.31 -15.42 -13.49
N LEU A 16 -10.24 -15.71 -12.75
CA LEU A 16 -8.87 -15.36 -13.14
C LEU A 16 -8.37 -16.14 -14.37
N THR A 17 -8.98 -17.28 -14.69
CA THR A 17 -8.64 -18.10 -15.87
C THR A 17 -9.68 -18.00 -17.00
N ALA A 18 -10.72 -17.18 -16.85
CA ALA A 18 -11.80 -17.07 -17.84
C ALA A 18 -11.30 -16.62 -19.23
N ASP A 19 -10.16 -15.95 -19.29
CA ASP A 19 -9.48 -15.49 -20.51
C ASP A 19 -8.56 -16.55 -21.15
N GLY A 20 -8.53 -17.77 -20.60
CA GLY A 20 -7.67 -18.85 -21.06
C GLY A 20 -6.28 -18.88 -20.40
N THR A 21 -6.01 -17.99 -19.43
CA THR A 21 -4.80 -18.05 -18.61
C THR A 21 -4.71 -19.38 -17.85
N THR A 22 -3.50 -19.95 -17.73
CA THR A 22 -3.31 -21.18 -16.96
C THR A 22 -3.50 -20.91 -15.47
N VAL A 23 -4.01 -21.90 -14.73
CA VAL A 23 -4.17 -21.81 -13.26
C VAL A 23 -2.85 -21.41 -12.57
N SER A 24 -1.73 -21.98 -13.00
CA SER A 24 -0.41 -21.67 -12.44
C SER A 24 0.01 -20.21 -12.67
N ASP A 25 -0.27 -19.66 -13.85
CA ASP A 25 0.05 -18.26 -14.15
C ASP A 25 -0.88 -17.30 -13.42
N ALA A 26 -2.18 -17.63 -13.32
CA ALA A 26 -3.16 -16.89 -12.54
C ALA A 26 -2.74 -16.82 -11.06
N ILE A 27 -2.34 -17.95 -10.47
CA ILE A 27 -1.85 -18.00 -9.07
C ILE A 27 -0.56 -17.18 -8.91
N ARG A 28 0.41 -17.33 -9.82
CA ARG A 28 1.67 -16.57 -9.75
C ARG A 28 1.42 -15.06 -9.80
N LYS A 29 0.52 -14.63 -10.68
CA LYS A 29 0.13 -13.24 -10.83
C LYS A 29 -0.59 -12.74 -9.58
N ALA A 30 -1.59 -13.46 -9.09
CA ALA A 30 -2.32 -13.12 -7.87
C ALA A 30 -1.41 -12.97 -6.65
N LEU A 31 -0.43 -13.87 -6.47
CA LEU A 31 0.56 -13.77 -5.39
C LEU A 31 1.45 -12.53 -5.54
N SER A 32 1.90 -12.24 -6.76
CA SER A 32 2.72 -11.06 -7.05
C SER A 32 1.95 -9.77 -6.77
N ASP A 33 0.67 -9.72 -7.15
CA ASP A 33 -0.19 -8.57 -6.95
C ASP A 33 -0.56 -8.40 -5.47
N ALA A 34 -0.80 -9.48 -4.73
CA ALA A 34 -1.03 -9.44 -3.27
C ALA A 34 0.18 -8.87 -2.52
N VAL A 35 1.41 -9.27 -2.89
CA VAL A 35 2.63 -8.72 -2.30
C VAL A 35 2.77 -7.23 -2.61
N ARG A 36 2.47 -6.82 -3.84
CA ARG A 36 2.51 -5.40 -4.24
C ARG A 36 1.49 -4.57 -3.47
N LEU A 37 0.26 -5.07 -3.32
CA LEU A 37 -0.79 -4.42 -2.55
C LEU A 37 -0.36 -4.23 -1.09
N ARG A 38 0.14 -5.29 -0.45
CA ARG A 38 0.64 -5.23 0.93
C ARG A 38 1.75 -4.21 1.10
N ARG A 39 2.70 -4.13 0.16
CA ARG A 39 3.77 -3.12 0.21
C ARG A 39 3.23 -1.70 0.09
N ARG A 40 2.24 -1.46 -0.77
CA ARG A 40 1.60 -0.14 -0.91
C ARG A 40 0.87 0.28 0.36
N GLU A 41 0.15 -0.64 0.98
CA GLU A 41 -0.53 -0.37 2.25
C GLU A 41 0.45 -0.04 3.37
N GLN A 42 1.58 -0.76 3.42
CA GLN A 42 2.65 -0.49 4.38
C GLN A 42 3.24 0.91 4.16
N MET A 43 3.64 1.25 2.93
CA MET A 43 4.16 2.60 2.62
C MET A 43 3.14 3.70 2.94
N ARG A 44 1.85 3.45 2.71
CA ARG A 44 0.79 4.40 3.06
C ARG A 44 0.69 4.60 4.57
N ARG A 45 0.80 3.53 5.36
CA ARG A 45 0.81 3.61 6.83
C ARG A 45 2.00 4.39 7.33
N GLU A 46 3.20 4.03 6.89
CA GLU A 46 4.45 4.71 7.24
C GLU A 46 4.42 6.19 6.85
N SER A 47 3.90 6.52 5.66
CA SER A 47 3.76 7.91 5.23
C SER A 47 2.80 8.71 6.11
N VAL A 48 1.72 8.09 6.62
CA VAL A 48 0.80 8.76 7.55
C VAL A 48 1.46 8.93 8.91
N GLU A 49 2.19 7.93 9.39
CA GLU A 49 2.94 8.01 10.64
C GLU A 49 3.95 9.17 10.62
N VAL A 50 4.76 9.26 9.55
CA VAL A 50 5.73 10.36 9.37
C VAL A 50 5.02 11.71 9.22
N ALA A 51 3.97 11.81 8.41
CA ALA A 51 3.25 13.08 8.21
C ALA A 51 2.56 13.60 9.49
N CYS A 52 2.27 12.71 10.44
CA CYS A 52 1.66 13.04 11.72
C CYS A 52 2.66 13.10 12.87
N ASP A 53 3.97 13.06 12.61
CA ASP A 53 4.98 13.16 13.66
C ASP A 53 4.85 14.52 14.39
N PRO A 54 4.51 14.52 15.70
CA PRO A 54 4.34 15.76 16.45
C PRO A 54 5.61 16.62 16.53
N ALA A 55 6.79 16.02 16.50
CA ALA A 55 8.06 16.75 16.55
C ALA A 55 8.27 17.53 15.24
N ASP A 56 8.13 16.86 14.10
CA ASP A 56 8.24 17.48 12.77
C ASP A 56 7.17 18.57 12.57
N LEU A 57 5.95 18.34 13.05
CA LEU A 57 4.88 19.34 13.00
C LEU A 57 5.19 20.55 13.89
N ALA A 58 5.79 20.36 15.05
CA ALA A 58 6.19 21.46 15.95
C ALA A 58 7.34 22.27 15.33
N GLU A 59 8.36 21.60 14.80
CA GLU A 59 9.47 22.23 14.09
C GLU A 59 8.97 23.04 12.89
N SER A 60 8.12 22.46 12.04
CA SER A 60 7.56 23.14 10.87
C SER A 60 6.78 24.42 11.25
N ARG A 61 6.05 24.40 12.38
CA ARG A 61 5.36 25.58 12.90
C ARG A 61 6.33 26.64 13.40
N GLN A 62 7.38 26.23 14.10
CA GLN A 62 8.41 27.15 14.59
C GLN A 62 9.12 27.84 13.43
N VAL A 63 9.63 27.07 12.47
CA VAL A 63 10.31 27.61 11.28
C VAL A 63 9.40 28.57 10.52
N ARG A 64 8.10 28.25 10.38
CA ARG A 64 7.14 29.17 9.75
C ARG A 64 7.02 30.49 10.51
N ALA A 65 6.92 30.44 11.84
CA ALA A 65 6.84 31.65 12.66
C ALA A 65 8.11 32.53 12.53
N GLU A 66 9.29 31.91 12.54
CA GLU A 66 10.57 32.61 12.32
C GLU A 66 10.64 33.26 10.94
N MET A 67 10.19 32.57 9.89
CA MET A 67 10.15 33.11 8.53
C MET A 67 9.14 34.25 8.35
N ASP A 68 8.00 34.17 9.04
CA ASP A 68 6.99 35.23 9.03
C ASP A 68 7.52 36.49 9.73
N GLU A 69 8.27 36.35 10.82
CA GLU A 69 8.96 37.46 11.50
C GLU A 69 9.97 38.14 10.56
N LEU A 70 10.81 37.37 9.86
CA LEU A 70 11.78 37.91 8.90
C LEU A 70 11.12 38.67 7.75
N ARG A 71 9.92 38.28 7.33
CA ARG A 71 9.18 38.93 6.22
C ARG A 71 8.50 40.24 6.64
N ALA A 72 8.26 40.43 7.94
CA ALA A 72 7.58 41.61 8.46
C ALA A 72 8.48 42.85 8.60
N TRP A 73 9.78 42.69 8.32
CA TRP A 73 10.80 43.75 8.31
C TRP A 73 11.07 44.25 6.89
#